data_AF-A0A6P5NBT1-F1
#
_entry.id   AF-A0A6P5NBT1-F1
#
_cell.length_a   1.000
_cell.length_b   1.000
_cell.length_c   1.000
_cell.angle_alpha   90.00
_cell.angle_beta   90.00
_cell.angle_gamma   90.00
#
_symmetry.space_group_name_H-M   'P 1'
#
loop_
_entity.id
_entity.type
_entity.pdbx_description
1 polymer ?
#
loop_
_entity_poly.entity_id
_entity_poly.type
_entity_poly.pdbx_seq_one_letter_code
_entity_poly.pdbx_strand_id
1 'polypeptide(L)'
;MFTGQRIKNFAASRSISMITSTPYYAQANGQVEAANKILIGLIKKHIGNKPRTWHETLSQNDLPVDDYWNAMFDELNELDSERILALNNVIRQKEIVARTYNRRIKGHILEMPIKLKISSQEK
;
A
#
# COMPACT_ATOMS: atom_id res chain seq x y z
N MET A 1 20.06 -5.78 -5.78
CA MET A 1 19.40 -5.56 -7.09
C MET A 1 19.83 -6.65 -8.07
N PHE A 2 18.93 -7.16 -8.90
CA PHE A 2 19.23 -8.19 -9.90
C PHE A 2 19.86 -7.59 -11.18
N THR A 3 21.00 -6.91 -11.04
CA THR A 3 21.65 -6.15 -12.13
C THR A 3 22.77 -6.90 -12.85
N GLY A 4 22.96 -8.19 -12.54
CA GLY A 4 24.04 -9.00 -13.11
C GLY A 4 23.91 -9.21 -14.62
N GLN A 5 25.05 -9.26 -15.31
CA GLN A 5 25.11 -9.34 -16.78
C GLN A 5 24.40 -10.58 -17.35
N ARG A 6 24.47 -11.71 -16.65
CA ARG A 6 23.79 -12.95 -17.05
C ARG A 6 22.27 -12.79 -17.10
N ILE A 7 21.69 -12.08 -16.14
CA ILE A 7 20.25 -11.83 -16.08
C ILE A 7 19.83 -10.83 -17.16
N LYS A 8 20.63 -9.77 -17.38
CA LYS A 8 20.40 -8.81 -18.46
C LYS A 8 20.37 -9.48 -19.84
N ASN A 9 21.35 -10.32 -20.12
CA ASN A 9 21.44 -11.04 -21.40
C ASN A 9 20.27 -12.01 -21.58
N PHE A 10 19.86 -12.71 -20.51
CA PHE A 10 18.70 -13.60 -20.53
C PHE A 10 17.39 -12.84 -20.79
N ALA A 11 17.15 -11.74 -20.09
CA ALA A 11 15.95 -10.92 -20.28
C ALA A 11 15.88 -10.36 -21.70
N ALA A 12 17.00 -9.86 -22.23
CA ALA A 12 17.10 -9.38 -23.61
C ALA A 12 16.80 -10.49 -24.64
N SER A 13 17.31 -11.71 -24.42
CA SER A 13 17.04 -12.86 -25.31
C SER A 13 15.57 -13.27 -25.37
N ARG A 14 14.79 -12.92 -24.34
CA ARG A 14 13.35 -13.20 -24.23
C ARG A 14 12.49 -11.98 -24.49
N SER A 15 13.07 -10.86 -24.94
CA SER A 15 12.38 -9.59 -25.14
C SER A 15 11.69 -9.05 -23.87
N ILE A 16 12.23 -9.39 -22.69
CA ILE A 16 11.72 -8.93 -21.39
C ILE A 16 12.46 -7.65 -21.01
N SER A 17 11.73 -6.55 -20.84
CA SER A 17 12.27 -5.30 -20.33
C SER A 17 12.47 -5.40 -18.82
N MET A 18 13.70 -5.28 -18.35
CA MET A 18 13.97 -5.18 -16.91
C MET A 18 13.79 -3.74 -16.43
N ILE A 19 12.87 -3.55 -15.49
CA ILE A 19 12.67 -2.28 -14.80
C ILE A 19 13.20 -2.46 -13.38
N THR A 20 14.07 -1.56 -12.95
CA THR A 20 14.61 -1.54 -11.59
C THR A 20 13.98 -0.41 -10.80
N SER A 21 13.56 -0.68 -9.56
CA SER A 21 13.11 0.36 -8.65
C SER A 21 14.22 1.40 -8.44
N THR A 22 13.85 2.68 -8.36
CA THR A 22 14.77 3.72 -7.88
C THR A 22 15.19 3.39 -6.46
N PRO A 23 16.49 3.53 -6.10
CA PRO A 23 16.93 3.40 -4.72
C PRO A 23 16.06 4.28 -3.81
N TYR A 24 15.61 3.75 -2.68
CA TYR A 24 14.80 4.43 -1.66
C TYR A 24 13.33 4.76 -2.00
N TYR A 25 12.76 4.24 -3.09
CA TYR A 25 11.33 4.44 -3.38
C TYR A 25 10.51 3.19 -3.07
N ALA A 26 9.88 3.18 -1.89
CA ALA A 26 9.12 2.05 -1.37
C ALA A 26 7.74 1.87 -2.02
N GLN A 27 7.22 2.83 -2.80
CA GLN A 27 5.81 2.82 -3.18
C GLN A 27 5.44 1.75 -4.23
N ALA A 28 6.33 1.48 -5.20
CA ALA A 28 6.18 0.37 -6.15
C ALA A 28 6.61 -0.98 -5.54
N ASN A 29 7.52 -0.94 -4.56
CA ASN A 29 7.99 -2.12 -3.84
C ASN A 29 7.05 -2.53 -2.70
N GLY A 30 6.19 -1.62 -2.19
CA GLY A 30 5.37 -1.83 -1.01
C GLY A 30 4.28 -2.88 -1.18
N GLN A 31 3.67 -2.95 -2.38
CA GLN A 31 2.74 -4.04 -2.71
C GLN A 31 3.45 -5.39 -2.77
N VAL A 32 4.66 -5.43 -3.35
CA VAL A 32 5.49 -6.63 -3.41
C VAL A 32 5.99 -7.02 -2.01
N GLU A 33 6.30 -6.05 -1.16
CA GLU A 33 6.71 -6.26 0.24
C GLU A 33 5.57 -6.88 1.08
N ALA A 34 4.34 -6.36 0.97
CA ALA A 34 3.16 -6.95 1.62
C ALA A 34 2.91 -8.39 1.13
N ALA A 35 2.89 -8.59 -0.20
CA ALA A 35 2.74 -9.93 -0.77
C ALA A 35 3.85 -10.91 -0.33
N ASN A 36 5.10 -10.45 -0.26
CA ASN A 36 6.22 -11.26 0.23
C ASN A 36 6.04 -11.66 1.70
N LYS A 37 5.55 -10.75 2.54
CA LYS A 37 5.30 -11.01 3.97
C LYS A 37 4.26 -12.11 4.17
N ILE A 38 3.14 -12.05 3.44
CA ILE A 38 2.11 -13.09 3.45
C ILE A 38 2.68 -14.42 2.97
N LEU A 39 3.34 -14.43 1.81
CA LEU A 39 3.88 -15.64 1.20
C LEU A 39 4.90 -16.33 2.12
N ILE A 40 5.78 -15.57 2.78
CA ILE A 40 6.74 -16.10 3.76
C ILE A 40 6.01 -16.74 4.95
N GLY A 41 4.92 -16.12 5.43
CA GLY A 41 4.11 -16.66 6.52
C GLY A 41 3.48 -18.02 6.16
N LEU A 42 2.91 -18.12 4.97
CA LEU A 42 2.29 -19.35 4.46
C LEU A 42 3.31 -20.47 4.26
N ILE A 43 4.47 -20.14 3.67
CA ILE A 43 5.58 -21.08 3.48
C ILE A 43 6.05 -21.59 4.83
N LYS A 44 6.24 -20.72 5.84
CA LYS A 44 6.64 -21.14 7.19
C LYS A 44 5.61 -22.06 7.82
N LYS A 45 4.31 -21.75 7.70
CA LYS A 45 3.20 -22.59 8.21
C LYS A 45 3.21 -23.99 7.57
N HIS A 46 3.43 -24.07 6.26
CA HIS A 46 3.44 -25.34 5.52
C HIS A 46 4.69 -26.18 5.78
N ILE A 47 5.88 -25.55 5.77
CA ILE A 47 7.14 -26.23 6.08
C ILE A 47 7.18 -26.68 7.55
N GLY A 48 6.59 -25.91 8.46
CA GLY A 48 6.56 -26.23 9.90
C GLY A 48 5.98 -27.61 10.20
N ASN A 49 5.04 -28.08 9.39
CA ASN A 49 4.42 -29.41 9.54
C ASN A 49 5.34 -30.56 9.06
N LYS A 50 6.16 -30.33 8.02
CA LYS A 50 7.06 -31.35 7.44
C LYS A 50 8.37 -30.72 6.93
N PRO A 51 9.29 -30.30 7.82
CA PRO A 51 10.47 -29.53 7.42
C PRO A 51 11.47 -30.34 6.58
N ARG A 52 11.49 -31.67 6.70
CA ARG A 52 12.41 -32.56 5.97
C ARG A 52 12.00 -32.79 4.51
N THR A 53 10.73 -32.61 4.18
CA THR A 53 10.16 -32.79 2.84
C THR A 53 9.57 -31.49 2.32
N TRP A 54 10.20 -30.36 2.67
CA TRP A 54 9.73 -29.02 2.28
C TRP A 54 9.57 -28.88 0.76
N HIS A 55 10.42 -29.54 -0.02
CA HIS A 55 10.43 -29.50 -1.48
C HIS A 55 9.24 -30.26 -2.09
N GLU A 56 8.70 -31.26 -1.40
CA GLU A 56 7.47 -31.94 -1.79
C GLU A 56 6.25 -31.10 -1.39
N THR A 57 6.28 -30.55 -0.17
CA THR A 57 5.18 -29.75 0.42
C THR A 57 5.01 -28.37 -0.24
N LEU A 58 6.08 -27.82 -0.82
CA LEU A 58 6.07 -26.54 -1.55
C LEU A 58 5.92 -26.71 -3.06
N SER A 59 5.60 -27.92 -3.53
CA SER A 59 5.17 -28.09 -4.92
C SER A 59 4.05 -27.09 -5.20
N GLN A 60 4.11 -26.38 -6.33
CA GLN A 60 3.26 -25.22 -6.65
C GLN A 60 1.75 -25.47 -6.52
N ASN A 61 1.33 -26.74 -6.47
CA ASN A 61 -0.06 -27.17 -6.38
C ASN A 61 -0.57 -27.32 -4.94
N ASP A 62 0.30 -27.31 -3.93
CA ASP A 62 -0.05 -27.59 -2.52
C ASP A 62 -0.10 -26.34 -1.63
N LEU A 63 0.18 -25.15 -2.17
CA LEU A 63 -0.07 -23.90 -1.45
C LEU A 63 -1.58 -23.60 -1.51
N PRO A 64 -2.31 -23.61 -0.37
CA PRO A 64 -3.73 -23.34 -0.36
C PRO A 64 -3.98 -21.91 -0.80
N VAL A 65 -4.49 -21.79 -2.03
CA VAL A 65 -4.85 -20.52 -2.68
C VAL A 65 -5.81 -19.72 -1.78
N ASP A 66 -6.69 -20.41 -1.05
CA ASP A 66 -7.62 -19.80 -0.10
C ASP A 66 -6.89 -19.13 1.09
N ASP A 67 -5.87 -19.78 1.67
CA ASP A 67 -5.08 -19.18 2.76
C ASP A 67 -4.33 -17.93 2.28
N TYR A 68 -3.90 -17.90 1.02
CA TYR A 68 -3.28 -16.72 0.40
C TYR A 68 -4.28 -15.58 0.21
N TRP A 69 -5.44 -15.86 -0.38
CA TRP A 69 -6.47 -14.85 -0.61
C TRP A 69 -7.01 -14.28 0.70
N ASN A 70 -7.23 -15.12 1.72
CA ASN A 70 -7.68 -14.66 3.03
C ASN A 70 -6.64 -13.74 3.69
N ALA A 71 -5.37 -14.14 3.71
CA ALA A 71 -4.31 -13.30 4.29
C ALA A 71 -4.11 -11.99 3.53
N MET A 72 -4.21 -12.00 2.20
CA MET A 72 -4.15 -10.79 1.38
C MET A 72 -5.34 -9.87 1.62
N PHE A 73 -6.54 -10.44 1.74
CA PHE A 73 -7.75 -9.68 2.03
C PHE A 73 -7.69 -9.03 3.42
N ASP A 74 -7.20 -9.75 4.43
CA ASP A 74 -7.03 -9.22 5.79
C ASP A 74 -6.02 -8.05 5.84
N GLU A 75 -4.86 -8.19 5.18
CA GLU A 75 -3.84 -7.12 5.15
C GLU A 75 -4.33 -5.88 4.37
N LEU A 76 -5.12 -6.07 3.30
CA LEU A 76 -5.77 -4.96 2.58
C LEU A 76 -6.82 -4.24 3.44
N ASN A 77 -7.64 -4.97 4.20
CA ASN A 77 -8.65 -4.37 5.08
C ASN A 77 -8.03 -3.57 6.24
N GLU A 78 -6.92 -4.03 6.81
CA GLU A 78 -6.19 -3.31 7.85
C GLU A 78 -5.60 -2.00 7.30
N LEU A 79 -4.99 -2.06 6.10
CA LEU A 79 -4.41 -0.88 5.43
C LEU A 79 -5.48 0.17 5.07
N ASP A 80 -6.65 -0.24 4.60
CA ASP A 80 -7.76 0.66 4.32
C ASP A 80 -8.30 1.34 5.59
N SER A 81 -8.30 0.63 6.72
CA SER A 81 -8.73 1.18 8.01
C SER A 81 -7.81 2.30 8.50
N GLU A 82 -6.49 2.11 8.41
CA GLU A 82 -5.51 3.15 8.77
C GLU A 82 -5.61 4.37 7.83
N ARG A 83 -5.80 4.12 6.53
CA ARG A 83 -5.96 5.20 5.54
C ARG A 83 -7.21 6.03 5.82
N ILE A 84 -8.33 5.41 6.16
CA ILE A 84 -9.57 6.09 6.56
C ILE A 84 -9.33 6.92 7.83
N LEU A 85 -8.61 6.39 8.82
CA LEU A 85 -8.28 7.13 10.04
C LEU A 85 -7.40 8.37 9.77
N ALA A 86 -6.37 8.21 8.94
CA ALA A 86 -5.49 9.31 8.54
C ALA A 86 -6.26 10.42 7.79
N LEU A 87 -7.16 10.04 6.87
CA LEU A 87 -8.04 10.97 6.17
C LEU A 87 -8.93 11.73 7.14
N ASN A 88 -9.58 11.03 8.09
CA ASN A 88 -10.42 11.64 9.11
C ASN A 88 -9.64 12.66 9.96
N ASN A 89 -8.39 12.33 10.32
CA ASN A 89 -7.52 13.25 11.06
C ASN A 89 -7.21 14.54 10.27
N VAL A 90 -6.92 14.42 8.97
CA VAL A 90 -6.66 15.59 8.09
C VAL A 90 -7.92 16.44 7.92
N ILE A 91 -9.08 15.81 7.69
CA ILE A 91 -10.37 16.50 7.57
C ILE A 91 -10.65 17.29 8.85
N ARG A 92 -10.50 16.66 10.02
CA ARG A 92 -10.69 17.30 11.32
C ARG A 92 -9.74 18.49 11.52
N GLN A 93 -8.48 18.35 11.16
CA GLN A 93 -7.51 19.46 11.24
C GLN A 93 -7.93 20.63 10.34
N LYS A 94 -8.35 20.37 9.11
CA LYS A 94 -8.86 21.40 8.19
C LYS A 94 -10.08 22.12 8.76
N GLU A 95 -11.00 21.41 9.39
CA GLU A 95 -12.15 22.03 10.07
C GLU A 95 -11.72 22.92 11.24
N ILE A 96 -10.78 22.47 12.07
CA ILE A 96 -10.27 23.26 13.21
C ILE A 96 -9.62 24.55 12.71
N VAL A 97 -8.79 24.47 11.66
CA VAL A 97 -8.15 25.64 11.04
C VAL A 97 -9.21 26.61 10.49
N ALA A 98 -10.23 26.11 9.78
CA ALA A 98 -11.31 26.95 9.26
C ALA A 98 -12.11 27.62 10.40
N ARG A 99 -12.45 26.88 11.46
CA ARG A 99 -13.18 27.40 12.62
C ARG A 99 -12.38 28.46 13.37
N THR A 100 -11.09 28.22 13.60
CA THR A 100 -10.21 29.17 14.30
C THR A 100 -9.97 30.44 13.48
N TYR A 101 -9.79 30.32 12.16
CA TYR A 101 -9.73 31.46 11.25
C TYR A 101 -11.02 32.28 11.28
N ASN A 102 -12.19 31.65 11.07
CA ASN A 102 -13.49 32.31 11.11
C ASN A 102 -13.77 33.02 12.45
N ARG A 103 -13.30 32.44 13.57
CA ARG A 103 -13.42 33.06 14.90
C ARG A 103 -12.57 34.32 15.02
N ARG A 104 -11.32 34.30 14.52
CA ARG A 104 -10.42 35.47 14.54
C ARG A 104 -10.92 36.59 13.62
N ILE A 105 -11.49 36.24 12.46
CA ILE A 105 -12.07 37.20 11.52
C ILE A 105 -13.35 37.84 12.08
N LYS A 106 -14.27 37.05 12.68
CA LYS A 106 -15.49 37.59 13.32
C LYS A 106 -15.20 38.52 14.52
N GLY A 107 -14.05 38.37 15.17
CA GLY A 107 -13.63 39.26 16.27
C GLY A 107 -13.15 40.64 15.82
N HIS A 108 -12.82 40.82 14.53
CA HIS A 108 -12.24 42.06 14.01
C HIS A 108 -13.12 42.80 12.99
N ILE A 109 -14.09 42.15 12.34
CA ILE A 109 -14.92 42.79 11.31
C ILE A 109 -16.36 42.29 11.43
N LEU A 110 -17.28 43.23 11.71
CA LEU A 110 -18.71 43.04 11.47
C LEU A 110 -18.91 42.66 9.99
N GLU A 111 -19.40 41.43 9.78
CA GLU A 111 -19.95 40.84 8.55
C GLU A 111 -19.03 40.74 7.29
N MET A 112 -18.62 39.52 6.96
CA MET A 112 -19.09 38.81 5.74
C MET A 112 -18.61 37.35 5.73
N PRO A 113 -19.49 36.35 5.52
CA PRO A 113 -19.12 34.95 5.53
C PRO A 113 -18.42 34.56 4.22
N ILE A 114 -17.14 34.18 4.30
CA ILE A 114 -16.44 33.49 3.21
C ILE A 114 -17.02 32.08 3.12
N LYS A 115 -18.13 31.92 2.40
CA LYS A 115 -18.43 30.64 1.75
C LYS A 115 -17.32 30.43 0.73
N LEU A 116 -16.31 29.65 1.11
CA LEU A 116 -15.33 29.09 0.18
C LEU A 116 -16.10 28.52 -1.01
N LYS A 117 -15.84 29.12 -2.17
CA LYS A 117 -16.38 28.77 -3.48
C LYS A 117 -15.79 27.42 -3.90
N ILE A 118 -16.20 26.35 -3.24
CA ILE A 118 -15.89 24.95 -3.62
C ILE A 118 -17.14 24.38 -4.29
N SER A 119 -17.55 24.98 -5.41
CA SER A 119 -18.62 24.45 -6.28
C SER A 119 -18.52 24.98 -7.72
N SER A 120 -17.33 25.40 -8.16
CA SER A 120 -17.17 25.77 -9.57
C SER A 120 -15.76 25.52 -10.06
N GLN A 121 -15.38 24.24 -10.09
CA GLN A 121 -14.46 23.64 -11.07
C GLN A 121 -14.77 22.12 -11.15
N GLU A 122 -16.05 21.79 -11.39
CA GLU A 122 -16.41 20.56 -12.10
C GLU A 122 -17.34 21.01 -13.24
N LYS A 123 -16.72 21.21 -14.41
CA LYS A 123 -17.33 21.16 -15.73
C LYS A 123 -16.53 20.15 -16.53
#